data_AF-A0A3A8JYX4-F1
#
_entry.id   AF-A0A3A8JYX4-F1
#
_cell.length_a   1.000
_cell.length_b   1.000
_cell.length_c   1.000
_cell.angle_alpha   90.00
_cell.angle_beta   90.00
_cell.angle_gamma   90.00
#
_symmetry.space_group_name_H-M   'P 1'
#
loop_
_entity.id
_entity.type
_entity.pdbx_description
1 polymer ?
#
loop_
_entity_poly.entity_id
_entity_poly.type
_entity_poly.pdbx_seq_one_letter_code
_entity_poly.pdbx_strand_id
1 'polypeptide(L)'
;MNSSQLKNMRGPVVIVLLLGAFASAAGVWRLRTPAEAAPPFDPLAQALAAGSRVANREAPVPSMCYTKTAGVSNPCWTCHTGGVGNNVMADESLQAEYAFSDVALTNHWTNLFTDRVSALASRSDDEVLAYIREDNYTPLRAALVGRAGGYQGQVPDLDLGRGFDGDGFAKDGSGWRAVRYKPFPGTFWPTNGNTDDVFVRLPEAFRNDARGQLSRDVYRFNLAVLEAAMTVDPGLVDVKAARRRVEPVDERAGGMDLDGDGRLSAQVEVVRGLPAHYAGGAAEVPVRRYTYPRGTELLHTVRYVDPDAPALLSTRLKELRYSRKDEAPADDRVRNFYAEEQEKKRQGRLPAFQGTPELGLINEFGWRLQGFIEDAQGRLRLQTLEEHVACMGCHTNLGVTVDQTFAFPRKVPGRDGWRPQDLRGIPDVPQAGHAQPETATYFERVQGGDEFRANNELLARFFPGGTLDLPAVRRAAPGGDRDLAWLVTPSRKRALRLDKAYWALVREQSFTLGRDTLLAPPTNVHRSVENGSTELEATGRLYTDGRLHLAWE
;
A
#
# COMPACT_ATOMS: atom_id res chain seq x y z
N MET A 1 31.99 -75.25 46.13
CA MET A 1 32.76 -76.34 45.48
C MET A 1 33.90 -75.70 44.72
N ASN A 2 35.05 -75.52 45.39
CA ASN A 2 36.35 -76.17 45.11
C ASN A 2 36.85 -75.95 43.67
N SER A 3 37.88 -75.10 43.50
CA SER A 3 39.30 -75.48 43.25
C SER A 3 39.54 -75.65 41.73
N SER A 4 40.60 -75.24 41.04
CA SER A 4 42.02 -74.87 41.26
C SER A 4 42.51 -74.32 39.89
N GLN A 5 43.19 -73.18 39.79
CA GLN A 5 44.66 -72.99 39.78
C GLN A 5 45.49 -73.57 38.59
N LEU A 6 46.50 -72.75 38.18
CA LEU A 6 47.76 -73.01 37.43
C LEU A 6 47.70 -72.88 35.88
N LYS A 7 48.66 -72.29 35.12
CA LYS A 7 49.98 -71.66 35.36
C LYS A 7 50.54 -71.02 34.06
N ASN A 8 51.35 -69.96 34.24
CA ASN A 8 52.61 -69.54 33.57
C ASN A 8 52.82 -69.57 32.04
N MET A 9 53.29 -68.43 31.48
CA MET A 9 54.68 -68.23 30.95
C MET A 9 54.91 -66.77 30.49
N ARG A 10 55.71 -65.97 31.23
CA ARG A 10 57.09 -65.48 30.91
C ARG A 10 57.19 -64.35 29.85
N GLY A 11 57.53 -63.13 30.31
CA GLY A 11 58.23 -62.07 29.53
C GLY A 11 59.72 -62.39 29.30
N PRO A 12 60.63 -61.48 28.89
CA PRO A 12 60.62 -60.01 29.13
C PRO A 12 61.17 -59.09 27.98
N VAL A 13 60.80 -57.80 27.93
CA VAL A 13 61.64 -56.68 27.40
C VAL A 13 61.16 -55.36 28.08
N VAL A 14 61.87 -54.87 29.12
CA VAL A 14 62.70 -53.64 29.15
C VAL A 14 61.92 -52.36 28.78
N ILE A 15 61.30 -51.64 29.73
CA ILE A 15 61.79 -50.42 30.44
C ILE A 15 62.62 -49.48 29.55
N VAL A 16 62.09 -48.27 29.25
CA VAL A 16 62.79 -46.96 29.31
C VAL A 16 61.80 -45.82 28.98
N LEU A 17 61.71 -44.86 29.92
CA LEU A 17 61.30 -43.45 29.79
C LEU A 17 59.80 -43.06 29.75
N LEU A 18 59.21 -43.08 30.95
CA LEU A 18 58.33 -42.03 31.47
C LEU A 18 59.09 -40.68 31.50
N LEU A 19 58.82 -39.77 30.56
CA LEU A 19 59.03 -38.31 30.66
C LEU A 19 58.57 -37.66 29.33
N GLY A 20 57.26 -37.49 29.16
CA GLY A 20 56.73 -36.88 27.93
C GLY A 20 55.21 -36.68 27.86
N ALA A 21 54.51 -36.63 29.00
CA ALA A 21 53.05 -36.54 29.02
C ALA A 21 52.52 -35.51 30.04
N PHE A 22 53.20 -34.37 30.17
CA PHE A 22 52.70 -33.20 30.91
C PHE A 22 52.84 -31.87 30.15
N ALA A 23 52.92 -31.92 28.82
CA ALA A 23 52.98 -30.75 27.96
C ALA A 23 52.11 -30.89 26.70
N SER A 24 50.85 -31.31 26.88
CA SER A 24 49.85 -31.39 25.78
C SER A 24 48.45 -30.95 26.20
N ALA A 25 48.33 -30.21 27.31
CA ALA A 25 47.08 -29.61 27.79
C ALA A 25 47.17 -28.07 27.88
N ALA A 26 48.07 -27.46 27.11
CA ALA A 26 48.14 -26.02 26.90
C ALA A 26 48.20 -25.77 25.40
N GLY A 27 47.14 -25.19 24.84
CA GLY A 27 47.15 -24.67 23.47
C GLY A 27 46.26 -25.42 22.49
N VAL A 28 44.94 -25.38 22.71
CA VAL A 28 43.98 -24.86 21.71
C VAL A 28 42.77 -24.28 22.47
N TRP A 29 43.00 -23.24 23.28
CA TRP A 29 41.93 -22.26 23.49
C TRP A 29 41.82 -21.53 22.16
N ARG A 30 40.93 -21.99 21.26
CA ARG A 30 40.48 -21.15 20.16
C ARG A 30 39.92 -19.90 20.83
N LEU A 31 40.69 -18.82 20.81
CA LEU A 31 40.14 -17.48 20.89
C LEU A 31 39.03 -17.47 19.85
N ARG A 32 37.78 -17.64 20.28
CA ARG A 32 36.63 -17.24 19.48
C ARG A 32 36.91 -15.77 19.24
N THR A 33 37.31 -15.43 18.01
CA THR A 33 37.15 -14.07 17.52
C THR A 33 35.75 -13.65 17.97
N PRO A 34 35.60 -12.54 18.71
CA PRO A 34 34.28 -11.99 18.96
C PRO A 34 33.57 -11.97 17.62
N ALA A 35 32.33 -12.46 17.55
CA ALA A 35 31.54 -12.35 16.34
C ALA A 35 31.66 -10.89 15.89
N GLU A 36 32.23 -10.68 14.70
CA GLU A 36 32.44 -9.35 14.16
C GLU A 36 31.12 -8.61 14.30
N ALA A 37 31.13 -7.52 15.07
CA ALA A 37 29.89 -6.81 15.38
C ALA A 37 29.24 -6.47 14.04
N ALA A 38 27.99 -6.91 13.85
CA ALA A 38 27.28 -6.64 12.62
C ALA A 38 27.39 -5.14 12.32
N PRO A 39 27.68 -4.76 11.05
CA PRO A 39 27.83 -3.36 10.72
C PRO A 39 26.58 -2.59 11.20
N PRO A 40 26.76 -1.37 11.73
CA PRO A 40 25.65 -0.58 12.23
C PRO A 40 24.58 -0.46 11.15
N PHE A 41 23.32 -0.50 11.58
CA PHE A 41 22.18 -0.43 10.68
C PHE A 41 22.24 0.87 9.86
N ASP A 42 22.49 0.73 8.56
CA ASP A 42 22.40 1.82 7.59
C ASP A 42 21.21 1.54 6.65
N PRO A 43 20.08 2.27 6.80
CA PRO A 43 18.91 2.06 5.96
C PRO A 43 19.15 2.43 4.49
N LEU A 44 20.24 3.11 4.15
CA LEU A 44 20.54 3.51 2.76
C LEU A 44 21.49 2.54 2.06
N ALA A 45 22.20 1.67 2.78
CA ALA A 45 23.32 0.89 2.25
C ALA A 45 22.95 0.10 0.98
N GLN A 46 21.80 -0.58 0.99
CA GLN A 46 21.36 -1.38 -0.14
C GLN A 46 20.97 -0.53 -1.36
N ALA A 47 20.26 0.58 -1.16
CA ALA A 47 19.89 1.50 -2.23
C ALA A 47 21.14 2.16 -2.85
N LEU A 48 22.10 2.58 -2.02
CA LEU A 48 23.37 3.15 -2.48
C LEU A 48 24.22 2.13 -3.25
N ALA A 49 24.28 0.88 -2.78
CA ALA A 49 24.99 -0.19 -3.45
C ALA A 49 24.35 -0.57 -4.80
N ALA A 50 23.02 -0.51 -4.90
CA ALA A 50 22.29 -0.73 -6.15
C ALA A 50 22.47 0.43 -7.14
N GLY A 51 22.68 1.65 -6.65
CA GLY A 51 22.81 2.85 -7.46
C GLY A 51 21.59 3.07 -8.36
N SER A 52 21.83 3.47 -9.61
CA SER A 52 20.78 3.69 -10.61
C SER A 52 20.43 2.44 -11.44
N ARG A 53 20.76 1.23 -10.95
CA ARG A 53 20.48 -0.01 -11.67
C ARG A 53 18.98 -0.27 -11.72
N VAL A 54 18.47 -0.47 -12.94
CA VAL A 54 17.10 -0.90 -13.22
C VAL A 54 17.17 -2.00 -14.27
N ALA A 55 16.96 -3.24 -13.84
CA ALA A 55 16.91 -4.43 -14.70
C ALA A 55 15.57 -4.50 -15.42
N ASN A 56 14.45 -4.43 -14.69
CA ASN A 56 13.13 -4.31 -15.29
C ASN A 56 12.81 -2.83 -15.59
N ARG A 57 13.08 -2.38 -16.83
CA ARG A 57 12.76 -1.02 -17.28
C ARG A 57 11.25 -0.75 -17.41
N GLU A 58 10.44 -1.80 -17.36
CA GLU A 58 8.99 -1.74 -17.33
C GLU A 58 8.45 -2.15 -15.94
N ALA A 59 9.23 -1.93 -14.88
CA ALA A 59 8.77 -2.03 -13.50
C ALA A 59 7.48 -1.24 -13.19
N PRO A 60 7.13 -0.14 -13.90
CA PRO A 60 5.82 0.51 -13.74
C PRO A 60 4.62 -0.33 -14.22
N VAL A 61 4.81 -1.40 -15.00
CA VAL A 61 3.73 -2.31 -15.39
C VAL A 61 3.55 -3.35 -14.29
N PRO A 62 2.56 -3.21 -13.38
CA PRO A 62 2.43 -4.08 -12.22
C PRO A 62 2.09 -5.52 -12.62
N SER A 63 2.29 -6.45 -11.69
CA SER A 63 2.13 -7.87 -11.97
C SER A 63 0.68 -8.26 -12.33
N MET A 64 -0.30 -7.49 -11.85
CA MET A 64 -1.72 -7.60 -12.20
C MET A 64 -1.99 -7.49 -13.71
N CYS A 65 -1.18 -6.72 -14.45
CA CYS A 65 -1.36 -6.53 -15.89
C CYS A 65 -1.12 -7.82 -16.70
N TYR A 66 -0.44 -8.81 -16.12
CA TYR A 66 -0.17 -10.12 -16.75
C TYR A 66 -1.26 -11.15 -16.47
N THR A 67 -2.39 -10.77 -15.86
CA THR A 67 -3.53 -11.66 -15.64
C THR A 67 -4.09 -12.20 -16.96
N LYS A 68 -4.51 -13.47 -16.98
CA LYS A 68 -5.19 -14.07 -18.14
C LYS A 68 -6.66 -13.65 -18.10
N THR A 69 -7.09 -12.79 -19.04
CA THR A 69 -8.49 -12.38 -19.15
C THR A 69 -9.35 -13.42 -19.87
N ALA A 70 -8.87 -13.89 -21.04
CA ALA A 70 -9.52 -14.85 -21.94
C ALA A 70 -11.00 -14.53 -22.22
N GLY A 71 -11.34 -13.23 -22.35
CA GLY A 71 -12.73 -12.79 -22.55
C GLY A 71 -13.68 -13.11 -21.39
N VAL A 72 -13.19 -13.55 -20.23
CA VAL A 72 -14.02 -14.08 -19.14
C VAL A 72 -13.87 -13.27 -17.86
N SER A 73 -12.64 -12.87 -17.53
CA SER A 73 -12.32 -12.12 -16.32
C SER A 73 -11.67 -10.80 -16.67
N ASN A 74 -12.21 -9.70 -16.14
CA ASN A 74 -11.64 -8.38 -16.30
C ASN A 74 -11.36 -7.81 -14.90
N PRO A 75 -10.11 -7.86 -14.42
CA PRO A 75 -9.66 -7.03 -13.30
C PRO A 75 -9.13 -5.66 -13.75
N CYS A 76 -8.80 -5.49 -15.03
CA CYS A 76 -8.21 -4.27 -15.57
C CYS A 76 -9.10 -3.03 -15.39
N TRP A 77 -10.43 -3.19 -15.44
CA TRP A 77 -11.39 -2.09 -15.30
C TRP A 77 -11.30 -1.33 -13.97
N THR A 78 -10.73 -1.93 -12.92
CA THR A 78 -10.58 -1.21 -11.65
C THR A 78 -9.57 -0.08 -11.77
N CYS A 79 -8.59 -0.21 -12.68
CA CYS A 79 -7.53 0.78 -12.89
C CYS A 79 -7.70 1.58 -14.17
N HIS A 80 -8.05 0.89 -15.25
CA HIS A 80 -8.16 1.44 -16.59
C HIS A 80 -9.60 1.78 -16.90
N THR A 81 -9.94 3.06 -16.96
CA THR A 81 -11.31 3.55 -17.10
C THR A 81 -11.30 5.00 -17.56
N GLY A 82 -12.49 5.58 -17.77
CA GLY A 82 -12.59 7.01 -18.05
C GLY A 82 -12.17 7.84 -16.84
N GLY A 83 -11.19 8.71 -17.03
CA GLY A 83 -10.72 9.66 -16.03
C GLY A 83 -11.79 10.65 -15.58
N VAL A 84 -11.56 11.25 -14.40
CA VAL A 84 -12.49 12.19 -13.77
C VAL A 84 -11.88 13.58 -13.65
N GLY A 85 -12.64 14.61 -14.03
CA GLY A 85 -12.22 16.02 -13.93
C GLY A 85 -11.05 16.34 -14.85
N ASN A 86 -9.93 16.79 -14.29
CA ASN A 86 -8.71 17.09 -15.06
C ASN A 86 -7.83 15.85 -15.29
N ASN A 87 -8.13 14.72 -14.64
CA ASN A 87 -7.61 13.44 -15.12
C ASN A 87 -8.38 13.09 -16.40
N VAL A 88 -7.78 13.39 -17.54
CA VAL A 88 -8.35 13.13 -18.88
C VAL A 88 -7.77 11.86 -19.49
N MET A 89 -7.14 11.00 -18.69
CA MET A 89 -6.73 9.67 -19.15
C MET A 89 -7.98 8.87 -19.50
N ALA A 90 -8.07 8.43 -20.75
CA ALA A 90 -9.07 7.49 -21.24
C ALA A 90 -8.32 6.24 -21.66
N ASP A 91 -8.08 5.36 -20.70
CA ASP A 91 -7.24 4.18 -20.86
C ASP A 91 -8.04 2.88 -20.84
N GLU A 92 -9.37 2.94 -20.96
CA GLU A 92 -10.25 1.78 -21.07
C GLU A 92 -9.88 0.86 -22.26
N SER A 93 -9.27 1.40 -23.31
CA SER A 93 -8.81 0.61 -24.46
C SER A 93 -7.73 -0.40 -24.09
N LEU A 94 -6.96 -0.16 -23.02
CA LEU A 94 -5.99 -1.12 -22.48
C LEU A 94 -6.65 -2.37 -21.88
N GLN A 95 -7.98 -2.36 -21.71
CA GLN A 95 -8.73 -3.58 -21.40
C GLN A 95 -8.95 -4.44 -22.64
N ALA A 96 -9.07 -3.86 -23.84
CA ALA A 96 -9.44 -4.58 -25.07
C ALA A 96 -8.28 -5.38 -25.67
N GLU A 97 -7.05 -4.91 -25.45
CA GLU A 97 -5.84 -5.51 -26.00
C GLU A 97 -4.65 -5.41 -25.04
N TYR A 98 -3.80 -6.42 -25.07
CA TYR A 98 -2.43 -6.29 -24.57
C TYR A 98 -1.64 -5.46 -25.57
N ALA A 99 -1.11 -4.33 -25.09
CA ALA A 99 -0.31 -3.38 -25.85
C ALA A 99 1.00 -3.07 -25.12
N PHE A 100 1.76 -4.13 -24.81
CA PHE A 100 2.98 -4.05 -24.02
C PHE A 100 4.18 -3.68 -24.91
N SER A 101 5.18 -3.02 -24.34
CA SER A 101 6.47 -2.85 -25.03
C SER A 101 7.19 -4.20 -25.14
N ASP A 102 8.19 -4.29 -26.03
CA ASP A 102 9.00 -5.50 -26.21
C ASP A 102 9.61 -6.01 -24.89
N VAL A 103 9.96 -5.09 -23.98
CA VAL A 103 10.50 -5.42 -22.66
C VAL A 103 9.42 -6.03 -21.77
N ALA A 104 8.20 -5.50 -21.81
CA ALA A 104 7.08 -5.98 -21.00
C ALA A 104 6.41 -7.25 -21.55
N LEU A 105 6.67 -7.68 -22.80
CA LEU A 105 6.15 -8.95 -23.32
C LEU A 105 6.57 -10.16 -22.46
N THR A 106 7.70 -10.07 -21.76
CA THR A 106 8.11 -11.06 -20.75
C THR A 106 7.67 -10.62 -19.36
N ASN A 107 7.02 -11.51 -18.62
CA ASN A 107 6.66 -11.23 -17.23
C ASN A 107 7.89 -11.31 -16.32
N HIS A 108 8.40 -10.15 -15.90
CA HIS A 108 9.54 -10.04 -15.00
C HIS A 108 9.19 -10.33 -13.53
N TRP A 109 7.89 -10.44 -13.19
CA TRP A 109 7.39 -10.69 -11.84
C TRP A 109 7.46 -12.18 -11.46
N THR A 110 8.66 -12.74 -11.56
CA THR A 110 8.91 -14.19 -11.40
C THR A 110 8.61 -14.73 -10.01
N ASN A 111 8.50 -13.88 -8.99
CA ASN A 111 8.07 -14.29 -7.65
C ASN A 111 6.65 -14.86 -7.62
N LEU A 112 5.78 -14.48 -8.57
CA LEU A 112 4.45 -15.08 -8.72
C LEU A 112 4.52 -16.59 -8.98
N PHE A 113 5.60 -17.07 -9.59
CA PHE A 113 5.75 -18.47 -10.00
C PHE A 113 6.65 -19.30 -9.08
N THR A 114 7.10 -18.70 -7.98
CA THR A 114 8.00 -19.36 -7.03
C THR A 114 7.19 -20.08 -5.96
N ASP A 115 7.37 -21.40 -5.85
CA ASP A 115 6.76 -22.19 -4.78
C ASP A 115 7.53 -22.01 -3.47
N ARG A 116 6.83 -21.53 -2.44
CA ARG A 116 7.38 -21.26 -1.11
C ARG A 116 6.88 -22.24 -0.05
N VAL A 117 6.21 -23.34 -0.42
CA VAL A 117 5.62 -24.31 0.54
C VAL A 117 6.64 -24.80 1.57
N SER A 118 7.89 -25.06 1.19
CA SER A 118 8.96 -25.47 2.12
C SER A 118 9.30 -24.35 3.13
N ALA A 119 9.39 -23.10 2.67
CA ALA A 119 9.63 -21.95 3.53
C ALA A 119 8.47 -21.72 4.50
N LEU A 120 7.21 -21.93 4.07
CA LEU A 120 6.03 -21.87 4.94
C LEU A 120 6.07 -22.91 6.07
N ALA A 121 6.52 -24.13 5.75
CA ALA A 121 6.60 -25.22 6.72
C ALA A 121 7.75 -25.05 7.73
N SER A 122 8.79 -24.28 7.38
CA SER A 122 9.99 -24.11 8.20
C SER A 122 9.79 -23.27 9.47
N ARG A 123 8.67 -22.57 9.61
CA ARG A 123 8.40 -21.62 10.69
C ARG A 123 7.08 -21.94 11.37
N SER A 124 7.07 -21.89 12.70
CA SER A 124 5.87 -22.00 13.50
C SER A 124 4.96 -20.77 13.34
N ASP A 125 3.69 -20.91 13.74
CA ASP A 125 2.75 -19.80 13.78
C ASP A 125 3.15 -18.77 14.85
N ASP A 126 3.72 -19.21 15.97
CA ASP A 126 4.18 -18.33 17.05
C ASP A 126 5.38 -17.47 16.63
N GLU A 127 6.32 -18.04 15.88
CA GLU A 127 7.47 -17.29 15.35
C GLU A 127 7.04 -16.19 14.38
N VAL A 128 6.10 -16.47 13.47
CA VAL A 128 5.62 -15.43 12.54
C VAL A 128 4.82 -14.34 13.26
N LEU A 129 4.02 -14.70 14.28
CA LEU A 129 3.30 -13.72 15.10
C LEU A 129 4.26 -12.81 15.87
N ALA A 130 5.29 -13.39 16.49
CA ALA A 130 6.33 -12.63 17.15
C ALA A 130 7.04 -11.69 16.17
N TYR A 131 7.36 -12.18 14.96
CA TYR A 131 7.95 -11.38 13.90
C TYR A 131 7.07 -10.19 13.51
N ILE A 132 5.80 -10.40 13.13
CA ILE A 132 4.93 -9.31 12.64
C ILE A 132 4.54 -8.29 13.74
N ARG A 133 4.72 -8.62 15.02
CA ARG A 133 4.44 -7.72 16.14
C ARG A 133 5.64 -6.86 16.57
N GLU A 134 6.80 -7.07 15.96
CA GLU A 134 7.99 -6.27 16.24
C GLU A 134 7.95 -4.92 15.50
N ASP A 135 8.35 -3.85 16.19
CA ASP A 135 8.47 -2.52 15.60
C ASP A 135 9.76 -2.38 14.76
N ASN A 136 9.60 -2.15 13.46
CA ASN A 136 10.68 -1.84 12.54
C ASN A 136 10.67 -0.39 12.01
N TYR A 137 9.72 0.43 12.48
CA TYR A 137 9.55 1.83 12.08
C TYR A 137 10.32 2.80 12.97
N THR A 138 10.25 2.65 14.31
CA THR A 138 11.03 3.49 15.23
C THR A 138 12.53 3.38 14.97
N PRO A 139 13.11 2.17 14.76
CA PRO A 139 14.52 2.04 14.41
C PRO A 139 14.91 2.75 13.10
N LEU A 140 14.06 2.72 12.07
CA LEU A 140 14.28 3.46 10.83
C LEU A 140 14.38 4.96 11.10
N ARG A 141 13.40 5.54 11.81
CA ARG A 141 13.39 6.97 12.13
C ARG A 141 14.65 7.37 12.89
N ALA A 142 15.03 6.60 13.91
CA ALA A 142 16.23 6.85 14.69
C ALA A 142 17.50 6.82 13.82
N ALA A 143 17.59 5.87 12.88
CA ALA A 143 18.74 5.76 11.97
C ALA A 143 18.82 6.93 10.97
N LEU A 144 17.68 7.40 10.45
CA LEU A 144 17.64 8.56 9.55
C LEU A 144 17.99 9.88 10.26
N VAL A 145 17.42 10.11 11.46
CA VAL A 145 17.71 11.29 12.29
C VAL A 145 19.17 11.31 12.75
N GLY A 146 19.70 10.16 13.17
CA GLY A 146 21.06 10.02 13.69
C GLY A 146 22.15 9.97 12.61
N ARG A 147 21.81 10.08 11.33
CA ARG A 147 22.77 9.93 10.23
C ARG A 147 23.79 11.08 10.23
N ALA A 148 25.08 10.74 10.27
CA ALA A 148 26.16 11.70 10.10
C ALA A 148 26.07 12.38 8.71
N GLY A 149 26.11 13.72 8.69
CA GLY A 149 25.91 14.51 7.46
C GLY A 149 24.44 14.79 7.10
N GLY A 150 23.48 14.24 7.85
CA GLY A 150 22.05 14.41 7.62
C GLY A 150 21.51 13.57 6.45
N TYR A 151 20.31 13.03 6.62
CA TYR A 151 19.57 12.41 5.51
C TYR A 151 18.96 13.50 4.62
N GLN A 152 19.16 13.42 3.31
CA GLN A 152 18.69 14.45 2.37
C GLN A 152 17.22 14.25 1.94
N GLY A 153 16.68 13.04 2.16
CA GLY A 153 15.28 12.72 1.91
C GLY A 153 14.34 13.15 3.04
N GLN A 154 13.07 12.76 2.92
CA GLN A 154 12.10 13.02 3.98
C GLN A 154 12.31 12.04 5.13
N VAL A 155 12.59 12.56 6.32
CA VAL A 155 12.55 11.77 7.55
C VAL A 155 11.09 11.64 8.01
N PRO A 156 10.51 10.43 8.09
CA PRO A 156 9.17 10.26 8.62
C PRO A 156 9.10 10.74 10.07
N ASP A 157 8.22 11.69 10.34
CA ASP A 157 8.13 12.36 11.64
C ASP A 157 6.95 11.89 12.50
N LEU A 158 5.96 11.22 11.91
CA LEU A 158 4.88 10.55 12.63
C LEU A 158 5.42 9.48 13.58
N ASP A 159 4.96 9.49 14.83
CA ASP A 159 5.20 8.45 15.82
C ASP A 159 3.98 7.51 15.91
N LEU A 160 4.03 6.41 15.16
CA LEU A 160 2.98 5.40 15.14
C LEU A 160 2.77 4.73 16.51
N GLY A 161 3.82 4.65 17.35
CA GLY A 161 3.77 4.03 18.68
C GLY A 161 2.99 4.86 19.69
N ARG A 162 3.01 6.19 19.57
CA ARG A 162 2.18 7.10 20.38
C ARG A 162 0.70 7.04 20.00
N GLY A 163 0.41 6.66 18.76
CA GLY A 163 -0.94 6.48 18.24
C GLY A 163 -1.73 7.79 18.08
N PHE A 164 -3.05 7.65 17.97
CA PHE A 164 -3.97 8.72 17.60
C PHE A 164 -4.98 9.00 18.71
N ASP A 165 -5.50 10.23 18.76
CA ASP A 165 -6.60 10.61 19.64
C ASP A 165 -7.97 10.22 19.06
N GLY A 166 -9.05 10.54 19.79
CA GLY A 166 -10.42 10.16 19.43
C GLY A 166 -10.92 10.77 18.12
N ASP A 167 -10.27 11.83 17.62
CA ASP A 167 -10.62 12.47 16.33
C ASP A 167 -9.60 12.14 15.25
N GLY A 168 -8.73 11.15 15.49
CA GLY A 168 -7.77 10.65 14.54
C GLY A 168 -6.51 11.50 14.38
N PHE A 169 -6.28 12.53 15.21
CA PHE A 169 -5.03 13.30 15.16
C PHE A 169 -3.90 12.53 15.85
N ALA A 170 -2.71 12.60 15.28
CA ALA A 170 -1.52 12.00 15.87
C ALA A 170 -1.21 12.66 17.22
N LYS A 171 -0.98 11.85 18.26
CA LYS A 171 -0.73 12.31 19.63
C LYS A 171 0.66 12.93 19.83
N ASP A 172 1.50 12.88 18.81
CA ASP A 172 2.85 13.43 18.80
C ASP A 172 2.93 14.91 18.44
N GLY A 173 1.81 15.52 18.00
CA GLY A 173 1.77 16.93 17.59
C GLY A 173 2.27 17.18 16.16
N SER A 174 2.57 16.13 15.39
CA SER A 174 3.07 16.23 14.00
C SER A 174 2.07 16.84 13.02
N GLY A 175 0.78 16.89 13.38
CA GLY A 175 -0.31 17.34 12.51
C GLY A 175 -0.79 16.29 11.51
N TRP A 176 -0.27 15.07 11.55
CA TRP A 176 -0.83 13.94 10.82
C TRP A 176 -2.21 13.58 11.36
N ARG A 177 -3.08 13.16 10.44
CA ARG A 177 -4.41 12.66 10.79
C ARG A 177 -4.71 11.35 10.07
N ALA A 178 -5.19 10.37 10.82
CA ALA A 178 -5.55 9.06 10.31
C ALA A 178 -6.84 9.10 9.49
N VAL A 179 -6.82 8.39 8.37
CA VAL A 179 -7.95 8.29 7.44
C VAL A 179 -8.45 6.85 7.47
N ARG A 180 -9.74 6.70 7.73
CA ARG A 180 -10.45 5.44 7.55
C ARG A 180 -11.23 5.48 6.24
N TYR A 181 -10.99 4.50 5.40
CA TYR A 181 -11.50 4.43 4.03
C TYR A 181 -11.87 3.00 3.64
N LYS A 182 -12.65 2.86 2.58
CA LYS A 182 -12.85 1.56 1.96
C LYS A 182 -11.64 1.25 1.07
N PRO A 183 -10.85 0.18 1.32
CA PRO A 183 -9.68 -0.14 0.49
C PRO A 183 -10.02 -0.32 -0.98
N PHE A 184 -9.06 0.00 -1.85
CA PHE A 184 -9.19 -0.25 -3.28
C PHE A 184 -9.33 -1.77 -3.54
N PRO A 185 -10.18 -2.22 -4.49
CA PRO A 185 -10.42 -3.65 -4.69
C PRO A 185 -9.18 -4.46 -5.08
N GLY A 186 -9.13 -5.73 -4.68
CA GLY A 186 -8.11 -6.69 -5.14
C GLY A 186 -6.93 -6.90 -4.21
N THR A 187 -5.70 -6.79 -4.72
CA THR A 187 -4.45 -7.20 -4.02
C THR A 187 -4.22 -6.50 -2.65
N PHE A 188 -4.79 -5.32 -2.42
CA PHE A 188 -4.65 -4.59 -1.14
C PHE A 188 -5.55 -5.12 -0.01
N TRP A 189 -6.38 -6.12 -0.26
CA TRP A 189 -7.24 -6.68 0.78
C TRP A 189 -6.50 -7.59 1.77
N PRO A 190 -6.94 -7.65 3.05
CA PRO A 190 -6.35 -8.55 4.05
C PRO A 190 -6.39 -10.01 3.62
N THR A 191 -7.45 -10.42 2.92
CA THR A 191 -7.56 -11.79 2.40
C THR A 191 -6.49 -12.14 1.35
N ASN A 192 -5.79 -11.15 0.81
CA ASN A 192 -4.68 -11.30 -0.13
C ASN A 192 -3.32 -11.00 0.52
N GLY A 193 -3.30 -10.82 1.84
CA GLY A 193 -2.08 -10.74 2.66
C GLY A 193 -1.63 -9.33 2.95
N ASN A 194 -2.40 -8.31 2.59
CA ASN A 194 -2.04 -6.92 2.82
C ASN A 194 -3.07 -6.23 3.71
N THR A 195 -2.60 -5.54 4.73
CA THR A 195 -3.37 -4.50 5.39
C THR A 195 -2.64 -3.18 5.21
N ASP A 196 -3.35 -2.06 5.30
CA ASP A 196 -2.76 -0.74 5.14
C ASP A 196 -3.46 0.30 6.00
N ASP A 197 -2.79 1.43 6.21
CA ASP A 197 -3.37 2.65 6.74
C ASP A 197 -2.80 3.86 5.98
N VAL A 198 -3.57 4.94 5.96
CA VAL A 198 -3.16 6.20 5.34
C VAL A 198 -3.37 7.35 6.31
N PHE A 199 -2.38 8.23 6.35
CA PHE A 199 -2.38 9.47 7.11
C PHE A 199 -2.24 10.63 6.15
N VAL A 200 -2.95 11.72 6.43
CA VAL A 200 -2.87 12.97 5.66
C VAL A 200 -2.36 14.10 6.55
N ARG A 201 -1.53 14.96 5.98
CA ARG A 201 -1.14 16.23 6.59
C ARG A 201 -1.23 17.36 5.57
N LEU A 202 -1.95 18.42 5.93
CA LEU A 202 -1.92 19.67 5.17
C LEU A 202 -0.77 20.57 5.64
N PRO A 203 -0.25 21.47 4.76
CA PRO A 203 0.77 22.45 5.12
C PRO A 203 0.38 23.28 6.35
N GLU A 204 1.37 23.84 7.03
CA GLU A 204 1.16 24.67 8.22
C GLU A 204 0.15 25.81 8.02
N ALA A 205 0.13 26.46 6.86
CA ALA A 205 -0.85 27.51 6.53
C ALA A 205 -2.31 27.06 6.69
N PHE A 206 -2.62 25.79 6.41
CA PHE A 206 -3.97 25.22 6.56
C PHE A 206 -4.31 24.86 8.01
N ARG A 207 -3.32 24.90 8.89
CA ARG A 207 -3.42 24.55 10.31
C ARG A 207 -3.36 25.79 11.20
N ASN A 208 -3.12 26.96 10.63
CA ASN A 208 -3.01 28.22 11.34
C ASN A 208 -4.26 29.09 11.10
N ASP A 209 -4.69 29.80 12.14
CA ASP A 209 -5.71 30.83 12.03
C ASP A 209 -5.23 32.07 11.25
N ALA A 210 -6.11 33.05 11.07
CA ALA A 210 -5.79 34.30 10.37
C ALA A 210 -4.71 35.16 11.07
N ARG A 211 -4.35 34.85 12.32
CA ARG A 211 -3.28 35.50 13.08
C ARG A 211 -1.97 34.71 13.02
N GLY A 212 -1.94 33.59 12.30
CA GLY A 212 -0.77 32.72 12.17
C GLY A 212 -0.58 31.76 13.34
N GLN A 213 -1.57 31.58 14.22
CA GLN A 213 -1.48 30.65 15.35
C GLN A 213 -2.06 29.28 14.99
N LEU A 214 -1.40 28.20 15.42
CA LEU A 214 -1.91 26.84 15.25
C LEU A 214 -3.31 26.71 15.84
N SER A 215 -4.26 26.27 15.01
CA SER A 215 -5.67 26.10 15.36
C SER A 215 -6.19 24.77 14.82
N ARG A 216 -6.54 23.87 15.73
CA ARG A 216 -7.13 22.57 15.40
C ARG A 216 -8.48 22.71 14.71
N ASP A 217 -9.26 23.73 15.04
CA ASP A 217 -10.58 23.95 14.44
C ASP A 217 -10.46 24.45 13.00
N VAL A 218 -9.51 25.35 12.71
CA VAL A 218 -9.18 25.73 11.32
C VAL A 218 -8.67 24.52 10.52
N TYR A 219 -7.86 23.66 11.15
CA TYR A 219 -7.38 22.48 10.47
C TYR A 219 -8.52 21.48 10.15
N ARG A 220 -9.43 21.23 11.10
CA ARG A 220 -10.64 20.42 10.85
C ARG A 220 -11.49 21.02 9.73
N PHE A 221 -11.70 22.34 9.76
CA PHE A 221 -12.41 23.06 8.70
C PHE A 221 -11.77 22.80 7.32
N ASN A 222 -10.47 23.02 7.20
CA ASN A 222 -9.75 22.84 5.94
C ASN A 222 -9.73 21.38 5.46
N LEU A 223 -9.67 20.41 6.38
CA LEU A 223 -9.79 19.00 6.05
C LEU A 223 -11.21 18.62 5.59
N ALA A 224 -12.25 19.22 6.14
CA ALA A 224 -13.63 19.03 5.68
C ALA A 224 -13.85 19.62 4.28
N VAL A 225 -13.27 20.79 3.99
CA VAL A 225 -13.26 21.38 2.64
C VAL A 225 -12.50 20.48 1.66
N LEU A 226 -11.33 19.97 2.04
CA LEU A 226 -10.58 19.02 1.22
C LEU A 226 -11.38 17.75 0.97
N GLU A 227 -11.99 17.17 2.02
CA GLU A 227 -12.85 15.99 1.90
C GLU A 227 -13.96 16.22 0.88
N ALA A 228 -14.71 17.32 1.01
CA ALA A 228 -15.76 17.67 0.06
C ALA A 228 -15.22 17.82 -1.37
N ALA A 229 -14.09 18.51 -1.56
CA ALA A 229 -13.49 18.74 -2.87
C ALA A 229 -12.98 17.45 -3.54
N MET A 230 -12.51 16.49 -2.75
CA MET A 230 -11.96 15.22 -3.22
C MET A 230 -13.00 14.13 -3.40
N THR A 231 -14.22 14.31 -2.86
CA THR A 231 -15.29 13.30 -2.91
C THR A 231 -16.54 13.75 -3.67
N VAL A 232 -16.49 14.86 -4.41
CA VAL A 232 -17.62 15.27 -5.27
C VAL A 232 -18.00 14.11 -6.20
N ASP A 233 -19.28 13.83 -6.37
CA ASP A 233 -19.73 12.82 -7.32
C ASP A 233 -19.27 13.21 -8.75
N PRO A 234 -18.51 12.37 -9.46
CA PRO A 234 -18.10 12.60 -10.86
C PRO A 234 -19.23 12.95 -11.82
N GLY A 235 -20.44 12.44 -11.59
CA GLY A 235 -21.63 12.73 -12.41
C GLY A 235 -22.23 14.12 -12.21
N LEU A 236 -21.83 14.85 -11.16
CA LEU A 236 -22.35 16.20 -10.91
C LEU A 236 -21.69 17.23 -11.82
N VAL A 237 -22.53 17.90 -12.62
CA VAL A 237 -22.17 19.04 -13.48
C VAL A 237 -22.09 20.33 -12.68
N ASP A 238 -23.12 20.65 -11.89
CA ASP A 238 -23.14 21.82 -11.02
C ASP A 238 -22.57 21.46 -9.64
N VAL A 239 -21.36 21.96 -9.36
CA VAL A 239 -20.68 21.73 -8.09
C VAL A 239 -21.46 22.31 -6.91
N LYS A 240 -22.34 23.30 -7.10
CA LYS A 240 -23.17 23.86 -6.01
C LYS A 240 -24.17 22.85 -5.46
N ALA A 241 -24.53 21.83 -6.25
CA ALA A 241 -25.38 20.74 -5.80
C ALA A 241 -24.61 19.65 -5.03
N ALA A 242 -23.27 19.73 -4.99
CA ALA A 242 -22.47 18.78 -4.23
C ALA A 242 -22.83 18.84 -2.75
N ARG A 243 -22.84 17.69 -2.10
CA ARG A 243 -23.08 17.56 -0.67
C ARG A 243 -22.14 16.50 -0.13
N ARG A 244 -21.50 16.77 1.00
CA ARG A 244 -20.66 15.80 1.70
C ARG A 244 -20.92 15.85 3.20
N ARG A 245 -21.33 14.73 3.78
CA ARG A 245 -21.28 14.56 5.24
C ARG A 245 -19.83 14.51 5.74
N VAL A 246 -19.50 15.42 6.63
CA VAL A 246 -18.20 15.58 7.29
C VAL A 246 -18.34 15.41 8.80
N GLU A 247 -17.23 15.39 9.54
CA GLU A 247 -17.30 15.51 11.00
C GLU A 247 -17.91 16.85 11.42
N PRO A 248 -18.33 17.03 12.68
CA PRO A 248 -18.73 18.34 13.15
C PRO A 248 -17.60 19.37 13.03
N VAL A 249 -17.85 20.44 12.28
CA VAL A 249 -16.93 21.55 12.04
C VAL A 249 -17.51 22.86 12.57
N ASP A 250 -16.63 23.73 13.09
CA ASP A 250 -16.97 25.10 13.48
C ASP A 250 -16.71 26.06 12.30
N GLU A 251 -17.77 26.52 11.66
CA GLU A 251 -17.72 27.48 10.56
C GLU A 251 -17.22 28.85 10.99
N ARG A 252 -17.37 29.20 12.27
CA ARG A 252 -16.89 30.49 12.81
C ARG A 252 -15.36 30.50 12.84
N ALA A 253 -14.73 29.34 12.99
CA ALA A 253 -13.28 29.20 12.88
C ALA A 253 -12.80 29.41 11.43
N GLY A 254 -13.61 29.01 10.45
CA GLY A 254 -13.34 29.19 9.02
C GLY A 254 -13.77 30.55 8.45
N GLY A 255 -14.71 31.23 9.10
CA GLY A 255 -15.33 32.46 8.60
C GLY A 255 -16.23 32.25 7.38
N MET A 256 -16.69 31.01 7.14
CA MET A 256 -17.40 30.61 5.92
C MET A 256 -18.54 29.65 6.26
N ASP A 257 -19.70 29.90 5.66
CA ASP A 257 -20.89 29.07 5.74
C ASP A 257 -20.72 27.86 4.79
N LEU A 258 -20.43 26.70 5.36
CA LEU A 258 -20.22 25.44 4.67
C LEU A 258 -21.52 24.72 4.34
N ASP A 259 -22.57 24.83 5.16
CA ASP A 259 -23.85 24.16 4.89
C ASP A 259 -24.86 25.00 4.10
N GLY A 260 -24.57 26.29 3.91
CA GLY A 260 -25.32 27.21 3.06
C GLY A 260 -26.63 27.70 3.67
N ASP A 261 -26.80 27.65 5.00
CA ASP A 261 -28.01 28.10 5.69
C ASP A 261 -28.06 29.63 5.95
N GLY A 262 -26.98 30.34 5.65
CA GLY A 262 -26.80 31.77 5.83
C GLY A 262 -26.28 32.18 7.22
N ARG A 263 -25.87 31.24 8.08
CA ARG A 263 -25.45 31.51 9.48
C ARG A 263 -24.24 30.65 9.86
N LEU A 264 -23.18 31.31 10.36
CA LEU A 264 -22.00 30.58 10.86
C LEU A 264 -22.32 29.81 12.14
N SER A 265 -22.23 28.48 12.05
CA SER A 265 -22.58 27.55 13.13
C SER A 265 -21.37 26.76 13.65
N ALA A 266 -21.43 26.36 14.92
CA ALA A 266 -20.30 25.71 15.61
C ALA A 266 -20.21 24.18 15.39
N GLN A 267 -21.24 23.58 14.80
CA GLN A 267 -21.44 22.13 14.72
C GLN A 267 -22.12 21.80 13.39
N VAL A 268 -21.39 22.00 12.30
CA VAL A 268 -21.85 21.68 10.95
C VAL A 268 -21.27 20.35 10.50
N GLU A 269 -22.14 19.42 10.12
CA GLU A 269 -21.75 18.06 9.69
C GLU A 269 -21.90 17.86 8.17
N VAL A 270 -22.18 18.92 7.42
CA VAL A 270 -22.41 18.86 5.97
C VAL A 270 -21.71 20.03 5.29
N VAL A 271 -20.92 19.75 4.27
CA VAL A 271 -20.47 20.76 3.31
C VAL A 271 -21.40 20.71 2.09
N ARG A 272 -21.99 21.84 1.72
CA ARG A 272 -22.78 22.03 0.50
C ARG A 272 -22.02 22.91 -0.48
N GLY A 273 -21.98 22.45 -1.73
CA GLY A 273 -21.10 23.05 -2.72
C GLY A 273 -19.62 22.93 -2.32
N LEU A 274 -18.80 23.82 -2.86
CA LEU A 274 -17.43 24.02 -2.43
C LEU A 274 -17.22 25.52 -2.17
N PRO A 275 -16.58 25.90 -1.05
CA PRO A 275 -16.16 27.29 -0.86
C PRO A 275 -15.10 27.65 -1.91
N ALA A 276 -14.91 28.94 -2.18
CA ALA A 276 -13.94 29.40 -3.18
C ALA A 276 -12.48 29.17 -2.73
N HIS A 277 -12.23 29.29 -1.42
CA HIS A 277 -10.89 29.20 -0.83
C HIS A 277 -10.92 28.42 0.49
N TYR A 278 -9.75 28.03 0.96
CA TYR A 278 -9.56 27.49 2.31
C TYR A 278 -9.62 28.60 3.37
N ALA A 279 -9.56 28.23 4.65
CA ALA A 279 -9.62 29.15 5.77
C ALA A 279 -8.25 29.43 6.43
N GLY A 280 -8.21 30.47 7.26
CA GLY A 280 -7.06 30.81 8.08
C GLY A 280 -5.85 31.25 7.27
N GLY A 281 -4.67 30.74 7.60
CA GLY A 281 -3.43 31.05 6.85
C GLY A 281 -3.44 30.59 5.39
N ALA A 282 -4.42 29.78 4.97
CA ALA A 282 -4.60 29.30 3.61
C ALA A 282 -5.71 30.05 2.83
N ALA A 283 -6.16 31.21 3.31
CA ALA A 283 -7.29 31.96 2.73
C ALA A 283 -7.13 32.36 1.25
N GLU A 284 -5.90 32.44 0.75
CA GLU A 284 -5.61 32.76 -0.67
C GLU A 284 -5.51 31.51 -1.56
N VAL A 285 -5.60 30.30 -0.98
CA VAL A 285 -5.49 29.06 -1.74
C VAL A 285 -6.87 28.68 -2.27
N PRO A 286 -7.08 28.59 -3.60
CA PRO A 286 -8.36 28.22 -4.17
C PRO A 286 -8.67 26.74 -3.91
N VAL A 287 -9.94 26.45 -3.63
CA VAL A 287 -10.43 25.07 -3.57
C VAL A 287 -10.63 24.57 -4.99
N ARG A 288 -9.97 23.46 -5.32
CA ARG A 288 -10.06 22.80 -6.62
C ARG A 288 -10.64 21.42 -6.43
N ARG A 289 -11.70 21.11 -7.19
CA ARG A 289 -12.28 19.77 -7.24
C ARG A 289 -11.19 18.77 -7.64
N TYR A 290 -11.09 17.65 -6.93
CA TYR A 290 -10.19 16.54 -7.26
C TYR A 290 -8.69 16.89 -7.29
N THR A 291 -8.25 17.92 -6.57
CA THR A 291 -6.84 18.31 -6.53
C THR A 291 -6.43 18.63 -5.09
N TYR A 292 -5.34 18.04 -4.63
CA TYR A 292 -4.78 18.40 -3.32
C TYR A 292 -4.05 19.74 -3.40
N PRO A 293 -4.10 20.55 -2.33
CA PRO A 293 -3.26 21.72 -2.22
C PRO A 293 -1.78 21.37 -2.27
N ARG A 294 -0.97 22.28 -2.84
CA ARG A 294 0.49 22.18 -2.80
C ARG A 294 0.97 22.04 -1.36
N GLY A 295 1.89 21.10 -1.15
CA GLY A 295 2.49 20.76 0.13
C GLY A 295 1.68 19.76 0.96
N THR A 296 0.55 19.25 0.45
CA THR A 296 -0.13 18.11 1.07
C THR A 296 0.82 16.92 1.12
N GLU A 297 0.84 16.24 2.26
CA GLU A 297 1.62 15.04 2.50
C GLU A 297 0.69 13.86 2.79
N LEU A 298 1.06 12.69 2.26
CA LEU A 298 0.44 11.41 2.58
C LEU A 298 1.51 10.46 3.11
N LEU A 299 1.16 9.71 4.14
CA LEU A 299 1.95 8.60 4.63
C LEU A 299 1.10 7.35 4.58
N HIS A 300 1.57 6.34 3.87
CA HIS A 300 0.88 5.07 3.66
C HIS A 300 1.76 3.96 4.19
N THR A 301 1.24 3.16 5.14
CA THR A 301 1.93 1.94 5.56
C THR A 301 1.29 0.73 4.91
N VAL A 302 2.13 -0.22 4.49
CA VAL A 302 1.68 -1.57 4.10
C VAL A 302 2.16 -2.52 5.17
N ARG A 303 1.27 -3.38 5.67
CA ARG A 303 1.46 -4.20 6.86
C ARG A 303 1.12 -5.67 6.60
N TYR A 304 1.58 -6.52 7.51
CA TYR A 304 1.16 -7.91 7.60
C TYR A 304 -0.26 -8.02 8.15
N VAL A 305 -0.83 -9.22 8.12
CA VAL A 305 -2.19 -9.47 8.60
C VAL A 305 -2.10 -10.14 9.96
N ASP A 306 -2.19 -9.38 11.06
CA ASP A 306 -2.25 -9.99 12.40
C ASP A 306 -3.68 -10.51 12.65
N PRO A 307 -3.94 -11.83 12.59
CA PRO A 307 -5.29 -12.37 12.69
C PRO A 307 -5.88 -12.26 14.10
N ASP A 308 -5.07 -11.96 15.11
CA ASP A 308 -5.52 -11.80 16.49
C ASP A 308 -5.70 -10.31 16.86
N ALA A 309 -5.28 -9.39 15.98
CA ALA A 309 -5.50 -7.97 16.15
C ALA A 309 -6.91 -7.58 15.65
N PRO A 310 -7.69 -6.77 16.40
CA PRO A 310 -9.04 -6.39 16.01
C PRO A 310 -9.18 -5.75 14.62
N ALA A 311 -8.19 -4.96 14.20
CA ALA A 311 -8.15 -4.29 12.89
C ALA A 311 -7.27 -5.04 11.87
N LEU A 312 -6.77 -6.23 12.20
CA LEU A 312 -5.83 -7.03 11.42
C LEU A 312 -4.46 -6.39 11.14
N LEU A 313 -4.20 -5.19 11.64
CA LEU A 313 -2.94 -4.48 11.44
C LEU A 313 -1.83 -5.07 12.32
N SER A 314 -0.70 -5.41 11.71
CA SER A 314 0.53 -5.73 12.42
C SER A 314 1.28 -4.48 12.87
N THR A 315 2.12 -4.59 13.92
CA THR A 315 3.04 -3.51 14.31
C THR A 315 4.15 -3.32 13.28
N ARG A 316 4.71 -4.42 12.80
CA ARG A 316 5.73 -4.46 11.75
C ARG A 316 5.17 -3.94 10.43
N LEU A 317 5.92 -3.08 9.75
CA LEU A 317 5.60 -2.61 8.41
C LEU A 317 6.32 -3.49 7.36
N LYS A 318 5.62 -3.84 6.29
CA LYS A 318 6.21 -4.37 5.06
C LYS A 318 6.87 -3.25 4.26
N GLU A 319 6.13 -2.15 4.12
CA GLU A 319 6.54 -0.96 3.40
C GLU A 319 6.05 0.31 4.09
N LEU A 320 6.81 1.39 3.94
CA LEU A 320 6.41 2.74 4.28
C LEU A 320 6.53 3.61 3.03
N ARG A 321 5.43 4.22 2.61
CA ARG A 321 5.36 5.04 1.39
C ARG A 321 4.96 6.45 1.80
N TYR A 322 5.87 7.38 1.61
CA TYR A 322 5.63 8.80 1.80
C TYR A 322 5.39 9.46 0.44
N SER A 323 4.44 10.37 0.36
CA SER A 323 4.29 11.24 -0.79
C SER A 323 3.99 12.69 -0.40
N ARG A 324 4.45 13.62 -1.23
CA ARG A 324 4.21 15.06 -1.07
C ARG A 324 3.86 15.70 -2.41
N LYS A 325 2.86 16.57 -2.39
CA LYS A 325 2.48 17.41 -3.54
C LYS A 325 3.41 18.61 -3.63
N ASP A 326 4.56 18.46 -4.29
CA ASP A 326 5.56 19.54 -4.43
C ASP A 326 5.05 20.68 -5.31
N GLU A 327 4.27 20.34 -6.34
CA GLU A 327 3.68 21.28 -7.28
C GLU A 327 2.20 20.96 -7.51
N ALA A 328 1.41 21.99 -7.81
CA ALA A 328 0.01 21.85 -8.19
C ALA A 328 -0.19 22.50 -9.57
N PRO A 329 0.13 21.80 -10.68
CA PRO A 329 0.03 22.35 -12.02
C PRO A 329 -1.38 22.88 -12.34
N ALA A 330 -1.44 23.86 -13.24
CA ALA A 330 -2.70 24.36 -13.77
C ALA A 330 -3.43 23.27 -14.58
N ASP A 331 -4.76 23.37 -14.65
CA ASP A 331 -5.64 22.36 -15.25
C ASP A 331 -5.29 22.03 -16.70
N ASP A 332 -4.94 23.05 -17.49
CA ASP A 332 -4.49 22.91 -18.87
C ASP A 332 -3.16 22.16 -18.98
N ARG A 333 -2.19 22.44 -18.09
CA ARG A 333 -0.93 21.70 -18.04
C ARG A 333 -1.15 20.25 -17.64
N VAL A 334 -2.04 19.97 -16.67
CA VAL A 334 -2.42 18.60 -16.29
C VAL A 334 -2.96 17.84 -17.50
N ARG A 335 -3.86 18.44 -18.28
CA ARG A 335 -4.39 17.82 -19.51
C ARG A 335 -3.30 17.58 -20.57
N ASN A 336 -2.38 18.53 -20.72
CA ASN A 336 -1.28 18.41 -21.68
C ASN A 336 -0.31 17.26 -21.33
N PHE A 337 -0.07 16.96 -20.06
CA PHE A 337 0.76 15.81 -19.67
C PHE A 337 0.22 14.50 -20.24
N TYR A 338 -1.10 14.26 -20.18
CA TYR A 338 -1.68 13.04 -20.77
C TYR A 338 -1.49 12.96 -22.28
N ALA A 339 -1.57 14.09 -23.00
CA ALA A 339 -1.30 14.12 -24.43
C ALA A 339 0.19 13.82 -24.75
N GLU A 340 1.11 14.40 -23.98
CA GLU A 340 2.55 14.13 -24.07
C GLU A 340 2.87 12.65 -23.81
N GLU A 341 2.18 12.04 -22.84
CA GLU A 341 2.33 10.63 -22.48
C GLU A 341 1.85 9.68 -23.58
N GLN A 342 0.71 9.99 -24.21
CA GLN A 342 0.24 9.23 -25.37
C GLN A 342 1.21 9.33 -26.55
N GLU A 343 1.83 10.50 -26.77
CA GLU A 343 2.87 10.66 -27.79
C GLU A 343 4.14 9.88 -27.46
N LYS A 344 4.61 9.91 -26.20
CA LYS A 344 5.74 9.09 -25.73
C LYS A 344 5.49 7.60 -26.01
N LYS A 345 4.29 7.11 -25.71
CA LYS A 345 3.89 5.72 -26.00
C LYS A 345 3.92 5.40 -27.49
N ARG A 346 3.36 6.26 -28.35
CA ARG A 346 3.43 6.09 -29.82
C ARG A 346 4.85 6.03 -30.35
N GLN A 347 5.78 6.75 -29.72
CA GLN A 347 7.20 6.74 -30.06
C GLN A 347 7.98 5.57 -29.44
N GLY A 348 7.32 4.67 -28.71
CA GLY A 348 7.98 3.55 -28.02
C GLY A 348 8.89 3.98 -26.87
N ARG A 349 8.69 5.18 -26.30
CA ARG A 349 9.50 5.67 -25.19
C ARG A 349 9.08 4.97 -23.90
N LEU A 350 10.05 4.34 -23.25
CA LEU A 350 9.86 3.74 -21.93
C LEU A 350 9.62 4.82 -20.85
N PRO A 351 8.86 4.50 -19.79
CA PRO A 351 8.67 5.41 -18.66
C PRO A 351 10.00 5.79 -18.01
N ALA A 352 10.12 7.06 -17.61
CA ALA A 352 11.27 7.55 -16.87
C ALA A 352 10.83 8.62 -15.88
N PHE A 353 11.32 8.54 -14.65
CA PHE A 353 10.95 9.44 -13.56
C PHE A 353 12.17 10.22 -13.08
N GLN A 354 11.96 11.48 -12.74
CA GLN A 354 13.03 12.32 -12.18
C GLN A 354 13.25 11.98 -10.71
N GLY A 355 14.49 12.15 -10.24
CA GLY A 355 14.87 12.00 -8.84
C GLY A 355 15.75 10.78 -8.56
N THR A 356 15.85 10.44 -7.28
CA THR A 356 16.63 9.30 -6.77
C THR A 356 15.84 8.64 -5.65
N PRO A 357 16.17 7.41 -5.22
CA PRO A 357 15.51 6.83 -4.05
C PRO A 357 15.60 7.73 -2.80
N GLU A 358 16.77 8.32 -2.55
CA GLU A 358 17.01 9.18 -1.40
C GLU A 358 16.22 10.48 -1.43
N LEU A 359 16.04 11.11 -2.60
CA LEU A 359 15.26 12.35 -2.72
C LEU A 359 13.78 12.10 -3.04
N GLY A 360 13.42 10.86 -3.38
CA GLY A 360 12.13 10.52 -3.93
C GLY A 360 12.06 10.66 -5.45
N LEU A 361 11.16 9.89 -6.06
CA LEU A 361 10.82 9.97 -7.48
C LEU A 361 9.66 10.93 -7.69
N ILE A 362 9.70 11.69 -8.78
CA ILE A 362 8.72 12.74 -9.08
C ILE A 362 7.95 12.34 -10.34
N ASN A 363 6.61 12.46 -10.28
CA ASN A 363 5.76 12.37 -11.47
C ASN A 363 5.49 13.75 -12.07
N GLU A 364 4.99 13.77 -13.30
CA GLU A 364 4.66 14.99 -14.03
C GLU A 364 3.57 15.83 -13.35
N PHE A 365 2.74 15.20 -12.52
CA PHE A 365 1.62 15.85 -11.81
C PHE A 365 2.05 16.55 -10.53
N GLY A 366 3.34 16.62 -10.22
CA GLY A 366 3.90 17.36 -9.08
C GLY A 366 3.93 16.56 -7.78
N TRP A 367 3.74 15.24 -7.82
CA TRP A 367 3.93 14.37 -6.65
C TRP A 367 5.35 13.83 -6.59
N ARG A 368 5.96 13.96 -5.41
CA ARG A 368 7.16 13.25 -5.01
C ARG A 368 6.77 12.05 -4.16
N LEU A 369 7.34 10.88 -4.44
CA LEU A 369 7.13 9.64 -3.71
C LEU A 369 8.47 9.15 -3.15
N GLN A 370 8.45 8.58 -1.94
CA GLN A 370 9.58 7.91 -1.30
C GLN A 370 9.12 6.64 -0.60
N GLY A 371 9.77 5.52 -0.92
CA GLY A 371 9.44 4.20 -0.36
C GLY A 371 10.56 3.60 0.49
N PHE A 372 10.18 2.99 1.60
CA PHE A 372 11.00 2.09 2.40
C PHE A 372 10.38 0.69 2.40
N ILE A 373 11.21 -0.35 2.45
CA ILE A 373 10.82 -1.77 2.44
C ILE A 373 11.75 -2.56 3.35
N GLU A 374 11.34 -3.72 3.85
CA GLU A 374 12.16 -4.53 4.75
C GLU A 374 13.49 -5.03 4.13
N ASP A 375 14.57 -5.00 4.91
CA ASP A 375 15.83 -5.70 4.64
C ASP A 375 15.76 -7.18 5.06
N ALA A 376 16.82 -7.96 4.81
CA ALA A 376 16.82 -9.40 5.11
C ALA A 376 16.69 -9.73 6.61
N GLN A 377 16.83 -8.74 7.50
CA GLN A 377 16.62 -8.85 8.94
C GLN A 377 15.25 -8.30 9.37
N GLY A 378 14.45 -7.78 8.44
CA GLY A 378 13.15 -7.17 8.69
C GLY A 378 13.22 -5.68 9.07
N ARG A 379 14.39 -5.04 9.09
CA ARG A 379 14.46 -3.59 9.38
C ARG A 379 14.05 -2.83 8.12
N LEU A 380 13.29 -1.75 8.25
CA LEU A 380 12.95 -0.96 7.06
C LEU A 380 14.19 -0.27 6.49
N ARG A 381 14.43 -0.44 5.19
CA ARG A 381 15.50 0.23 4.44
C ARG A 381 14.89 1.03 3.30
N LEU A 382 15.67 1.98 2.77
CA LEU A 382 15.31 2.70 1.57
C LEU A 382 15.14 1.70 0.40
N GLN A 383 14.10 1.90 -0.41
CA GLN A 383 13.93 1.12 -1.65
C GLN A 383 15.09 1.39 -2.62
N THR A 384 15.46 0.39 -3.42
CA THR A 384 16.31 0.61 -4.59
C THR A 384 15.56 1.40 -5.66
N LEU A 385 16.25 1.92 -6.68
CA LEU A 385 15.58 2.65 -7.76
C LEU A 385 14.51 1.78 -8.47
N GLU A 386 14.84 0.54 -8.81
CA GLU A 386 13.90 -0.38 -9.45
C GLU A 386 12.69 -0.71 -8.56
N GLU A 387 12.92 -0.95 -7.27
CA GLU A 387 11.84 -1.14 -6.30
C GLU A 387 10.92 0.09 -6.25
N HIS A 388 11.49 1.28 -6.30
CA HIS A 388 10.72 2.52 -6.20
C HIS A 388 9.90 2.81 -7.46
N VAL A 389 10.48 2.55 -8.64
CA VAL A 389 9.82 2.74 -9.95
C VAL A 389 8.53 1.93 -10.06
N ALA A 390 8.42 0.78 -9.40
CA ALA A 390 7.18 -0.01 -9.36
C ALA A 390 5.99 0.78 -8.78
N CYS A 391 6.21 1.67 -7.80
CA CYS A 391 5.14 2.51 -7.25
C CYS A 391 4.65 3.56 -8.26
N MET A 392 5.55 4.03 -9.13
CA MET A 392 5.25 5.10 -10.07
C MET A 392 4.22 4.69 -11.13
N GLY A 393 4.12 3.40 -11.45
CA GLY A 393 3.07 2.86 -12.32
C GLY A 393 1.65 3.24 -11.88
N CYS A 394 1.33 2.98 -10.61
CA CYS A 394 0.01 3.30 -10.05
C CYS A 394 -0.19 4.79 -9.76
N HIS A 395 0.90 5.54 -9.58
CA HIS A 395 0.86 6.95 -9.15
C HIS A 395 1.24 7.94 -10.27
N THR A 396 1.04 7.59 -11.54
CA THR A 396 1.30 8.49 -12.68
C THR A 396 0.08 8.61 -13.60
N ASN A 397 -0.12 7.67 -14.54
CA ASN A 397 -1.14 7.79 -15.60
C ASN A 397 -2.14 6.65 -15.56
N LEU A 398 -3.04 6.67 -14.57
CA LEU A 398 -4.18 5.76 -14.48
C LEU A 398 -5.50 6.52 -14.48
N GLY A 399 -6.43 6.07 -15.34
CA GLY A 399 -7.77 6.66 -15.46
C GLY A 399 -8.52 6.70 -14.13
N VAL A 400 -8.45 5.66 -13.31
CA VAL A 400 -9.24 5.61 -12.06
C VAL A 400 -8.81 6.64 -11.01
N THR A 401 -7.55 7.08 -11.01
CA THR A 401 -6.99 7.86 -9.89
C THR A 401 -7.57 9.26 -9.78
N VAL A 402 -7.55 9.81 -8.55
CA VAL A 402 -7.90 11.20 -8.27
C VAL A 402 -6.66 11.90 -7.74
N ASP A 403 -6.14 12.84 -8.54
CA ASP A 403 -4.84 13.48 -8.33
C ASP A 403 -3.73 12.46 -8.03
N GLN A 404 -3.66 11.38 -8.83
CA GLN A 404 -2.65 10.32 -8.71
C GLN A 404 -2.67 9.57 -7.35
N THR A 405 -3.79 9.62 -6.63
CA THR A 405 -3.98 8.90 -5.35
C THR A 405 -5.23 8.01 -5.35
N PHE A 406 -5.32 7.11 -4.38
CA PHE A 406 -6.40 6.11 -4.26
C PHE A 406 -7.24 6.25 -2.98
N ALA A 407 -6.61 6.52 -1.83
CA ALA A 407 -7.25 6.29 -0.53
C ALA A 407 -8.23 7.39 -0.09
N PHE A 408 -7.82 8.66 -0.08
CA PHE A 408 -8.62 9.75 0.49
C PHE A 408 -9.99 9.97 -0.18
N PRO A 409 -10.14 9.85 -1.52
CA PRO A 409 -11.46 9.90 -2.18
C PRO A 409 -12.43 8.79 -1.74
N ARG A 410 -11.91 7.74 -1.10
CA ARG A 410 -12.66 6.59 -0.58
C ARG A 410 -12.90 6.68 0.94
N LYS A 411 -12.60 7.83 1.55
CA LYS A 411 -12.78 8.08 2.99
C LYS A 411 -14.24 7.87 3.41
N VAL A 412 -14.43 7.20 4.55
CA VAL A 412 -15.74 7.04 5.19
C VAL A 412 -16.28 8.43 5.60
N PRO A 413 -17.54 8.79 5.27
CA PRO A 413 -18.10 10.08 5.63
C PRO A 413 -18.20 10.30 7.13
N GLY A 414 -18.15 11.57 7.55
CA GLY A 414 -18.32 11.95 8.94
C GLY A 414 -17.08 11.71 9.81
N ARG A 415 -17.30 11.83 11.13
CA ARG A 415 -16.30 11.56 12.17
C ARG A 415 -15.68 10.16 12.08
N ASP A 416 -16.47 9.17 11.61
CA ASP A 416 -16.04 7.78 11.53
C ASP A 416 -14.94 7.57 10.48
N GLY A 417 -14.73 8.53 9.57
CA GLY A 417 -13.60 8.54 8.64
C GLY A 417 -12.30 9.09 9.20
N TRP A 418 -12.31 9.70 10.39
CA TRP A 418 -11.12 10.31 11.03
C TRP A 418 -10.63 9.44 12.18
N ARG A 419 -10.10 8.27 11.85
CA ARG A 419 -9.53 7.32 12.81
C ARG A 419 -8.61 6.33 12.08
N PRO A 420 -7.77 5.57 12.80
CA PRO A 420 -6.99 4.50 12.20
C PRO A 420 -7.86 3.50 11.42
N GLN A 421 -7.27 2.88 10.40
CA GLN A 421 -7.99 1.97 9.52
C GLN A 421 -8.57 0.77 10.28
N ASP A 422 -9.84 0.47 10.00
CA ASP A 422 -10.55 -0.69 10.53
C ASP A 422 -11.75 -1.01 9.63
N LEU A 423 -11.76 -2.21 9.04
CA LEU A 423 -12.79 -2.61 8.06
C LEU A 423 -14.14 -2.92 8.71
N ARG A 424 -14.18 -3.19 10.02
CA ARG A 424 -15.41 -3.56 10.73
C ARG A 424 -16.38 -2.41 10.76
N GLY A 425 -17.63 -2.65 10.38
CA GLY A 425 -18.66 -1.63 10.24
C GLY A 425 -18.51 -0.70 9.04
N ILE A 426 -17.58 -0.96 8.10
CA ILE A 426 -17.64 -0.31 6.78
C ILE A 426 -18.62 -1.11 5.91
N PRO A 427 -19.72 -0.52 5.42
CA PRO A 427 -20.58 -1.21 4.44
C PRO A 427 -19.91 -1.28 3.07
N ASP A 428 -20.19 -2.34 2.30
CA ASP A 428 -19.85 -2.42 0.88
C ASP A 428 -20.77 -1.51 0.08
N VAL A 429 -20.36 -0.25 -0.10
CA VAL A 429 -21.08 0.73 -0.91
C VAL A 429 -20.72 0.63 -2.40
N PRO A 430 -21.63 1.02 -3.32
CA PRO A 430 -21.32 1.13 -4.75
C PRO A 430 -20.23 2.15 -5.07
N GLN A 431 -19.60 2.01 -6.23
CA GLN A 431 -18.88 3.13 -6.86
C GLN A 431 -19.89 4.18 -7.35
N ALA A 432 -19.47 5.44 -7.47
CA ALA A 432 -20.30 6.49 -8.05
C ALA A 432 -20.79 6.08 -9.44
N GLY A 433 -22.11 6.18 -9.67
CA GLY A 433 -22.76 5.73 -10.91
C GLY A 433 -23.15 4.24 -10.95
N HIS A 434 -22.77 3.42 -9.97
CA HIS A 434 -23.18 2.02 -9.89
C HIS A 434 -24.37 1.83 -8.95
N ALA A 435 -25.27 0.92 -9.31
CA ALA A 435 -26.34 0.47 -8.42
C ALA A 435 -25.89 -0.68 -7.50
N GLN A 436 -24.96 -1.52 -7.96
CA GLN A 436 -24.47 -2.65 -7.19
C GLN A 436 -23.30 -2.25 -6.28
N PRO A 437 -23.18 -2.85 -5.07
CA PRO A 437 -22.01 -2.72 -4.22
C PRO A 437 -20.71 -3.02 -4.98
N GLU A 438 -19.64 -2.27 -4.72
CA GLU A 438 -18.40 -2.39 -5.49
C GLU A 438 -17.74 -3.76 -5.34
N THR A 439 -17.73 -4.38 -4.14
CA THR A 439 -17.15 -5.72 -4.02
C THR A 439 -17.97 -6.75 -4.78
N ALA A 440 -19.30 -6.61 -4.83
CA ALA A 440 -20.14 -7.44 -5.69
C ALA A 440 -19.83 -7.24 -7.19
N THR A 441 -19.71 -5.98 -7.65
CA THR A 441 -19.30 -5.68 -9.03
C THR A 441 -17.91 -6.23 -9.34
N TYR A 442 -16.96 -6.12 -8.41
CA TYR A 442 -15.62 -6.68 -8.56
C TYR A 442 -15.66 -8.20 -8.67
N PHE A 443 -16.37 -8.90 -7.77
CA PHE A 443 -16.51 -10.36 -7.82
C PHE A 443 -17.17 -10.82 -9.12
N GLU A 444 -18.16 -10.08 -9.63
CA GLU A 444 -18.84 -10.39 -10.89
C GLU A 444 -17.90 -10.25 -12.09
N ARG A 445 -17.16 -9.13 -12.18
CA ARG A 445 -16.28 -8.82 -13.33
C ARG A 445 -14.96 -9.59 -13.31
N VAL A 446 -14.39 -9.81 -12.12
CA VAL A 446 -13.11 -10.50 -11.94
C VAL A 446 -13.29 -12.01 -11.79
N GLN A 447 -14.46 -12.47 -11.34
CA GLN A 447 -14.70 -13.89 -11.01
C GLN A 447 -13.72 -14.43 -9.94
N GLY A 448 -13.38 -13.58 -8.97
CA GLY A 448 -12.47 -13.92 -7.89
C GLY A 448 -12.26 -12.78 -6.91
N GLY A 449 -11.43 -13.03 -5.90
CA GLY A 449 -11.08 -12.09 -4.84
C GLY A 449 -9.77 -11.36 -5.03
N ASP A 450 -9.10 -11.60 -6.16
CA ASP A 450 -7.83 -11.02 -6.57
C ASP A 450 -7.70 -11.12 -8.09
N GLU A 451 -6.77 -10.38 -8.68
CA GLU A 451 -6.60 -10.23 -10.12
C GLU A 451 -6.20 -11.55 -10.80
N PHE A 452 -5.67 -12.52 -10.05
CA PHE A 452 -5.20 -13.81 -10.54
C PHE A 452 -6.19 -14.95 -10.25
N ARG A 453 -7.30 -14.66 -9.57
CA ARG A 453 -8.27 -15.65 -9.09
C ARG A 453 -7.58 -16.77 -8.30
N ALA A 454 -6.59 -16.42 -7.47
CA ALA A 454 -5.74 -17.35 -6.73
C ALA A 454 -6.18 -17.55 -5.26
N ASN A 455 -7.11 -16.74 -4.77
CA ASN A 455 -7.64 -16.82 -3.41
C ASN A 455 -8.70 -17.92 -3.25
N ASN A 456 -8.23 -19.16 -3.10
CA ASN A 456 -9.10 -20.34 -2.93
C ASN A 456 -10.06 -20.26 -1.73
N GLU A 457 -9.69 -19.56 -0.65
CA GLU A 457 -10.57 -19.43 0.51
C GLU A 457 -11.77 -18.54 0.19
N LEU A 458 -11.53 -17.41 -0.47
CA LEU A 458 -12.60 -16.51 -0.92
C LEU A 458 -13.46 -17.16 -2.00
N LEU A 459 -12.84 -17.86 -2.96
CA LEU A 459 -13.56 -18.62 -3.99
C LEU A 459 -14.47 -19.69 -3.36
N ALA A 460 -14.00 -20.45 -2.37
CA ALA A 460 -14.84 -21.43 -1.68
C ALA A 460 -16.02 -20.79 -0.92
N ARG A 461 -15.87 -19.55 -0.44
CA ARG A 461 -16.88 -18.84 0.34
C ARG A 461 -17.95 -18.16 -0.51
N PHE A 462 -17.55 -17.51 -1.60
CA PHE A 462 -18.44 -16.64 -2.39
C PHE A 462 -18.64 -17.11 -3.83
N PHE A 463 -17.95 -18.17 -4.25
CA PHE A 463 -18.11 -18.80 -5.56
C PHE A 463 -18.40 -20.30 -5.44
N PRO A 464 -19.40 -20.74 -4.64
CA PRO A 464 -19.72 -22.16 -4.52
C PRO A 464 -20.04 -22.76 -5.89
N GLY A 465 -19.38 -23.86 -6.24
CA GLY A 465 -19.51 -24.47 -7.56
C GLY A 465 -19.01 -23.59 -8.72
N GLY A 466 -18.15 -22.59 -8.43
CA GLY A 466 -17.63 -21.65 -9.42
C GLY A 466 -18.58 -20.50 -9.81
N THR A 467 -19.72 -20.36 -9.12
CA THR A 467 -20.72 -19.32 -9.39
C THR A 467 -20.82 -18.34 -8.23
N LEU A 468 -20.84 -17.04 -8.52
CA LEU A 468 -20.94 -15.99 -7.51
C LEU A 468 -22.24 -16.11 -6.70
N ASP A 469 -22.13 -16.30 -5.39
CA ASP A 469 -23.23 -16.20 -4.44
C ASP A 469 -23.48 -14.72 -4.08
N LEU A 470 -24.15 -14.03 -5.00
CA LEU A 470 -24.47 -12.62 -4.87
C LEU A 470 -25.30 -12.28 -3.61
N PRO A 471 -26.31 -13.08 -3.21
CA PRO A 471 -26.98 -12.88 -1.92
C PRO A 471 -26.03 -12.89 -0.72
N ALA A 472 -25.06 -13.81 -0.66
CA ALA A 472 -24.09 -13.86 0.44
C ALA A 472 -23.17 -12.63 0.50
N VAL A 473 -22.79 -12.08 -0.66
CA VAL A 473 -21.97 -10.87 -0.77
C VAL A 473 -22.76 -9.63 -0.36
N ARG A 474 -24.01 -9.50 -0.83
CA ARG A 474 -24.90 -8.36 -0.54
C ARG A 474 -25.26 -8.20 0.93
N ARG A 475 -25.00 -9.20 1.78
CA ARG A 475 -25.13 -9.06 3.24
C ARG A 475 -24.22 -7.97 3.81
N ALA A 476 -23.13 -7.62 3.14
CA ALA A 476 -22.24 -6.54 3.55
C ALA A 476 -22.64 -5.15 3.02
N ALA A 477 -23.65 -5.07 2.14
CA ALA A 477 -24.13 -3.82 1.58
C ALA A 477 -24.90 -3.00 2.64
N PRO A 478 -25.15 -1.69 2.41
CA PRO A 478 -26.03 -0.90 3.27
C PRO A 478 -27.38 -1.60 3.53
N GLY A 479 -27.76 -1.72 4.80
CA GLY A 479 -28.98 -2.43 5.23
C GLY A 479 -28.83 -3.94 5.44
N GLY A 480 -27.66 -4.52 5.11
CA GLY A 480 -27.34 -5.92 5.42
C GLY A 480 -26.89 -6.15 6.87
N ASP A 481 -26.67 -7.42 7.22
CA ASP A 481 -26.27 -7.86 8.57
C ASP A 481 -24.75 -8.14 8.71
N ARG A 482 -23.97 -7.78 7.69
CA ARG A 482 -22.51 -7.91 7.64
C ARG A 482 -21.88 -6.61 7.18
N ASP A 483 -20.55 -6.61 7.07
CA ASP A 483 -19.73 -5.47 6.69
C ASP A 483 -18.60 -5.89 5.73
N LEU A 484 -17.73 -4.96 5.39
CA LEU A 484 -16.58 -5.23 4.53
C LEU A 484 -15.61 -6.24 5.15
N ALA A 485 -15.44 -6.24 6.48
CA ALA A 485 -14.60 -7.22 7.16
C ALA A 485 -15.10 -8.65 6.92
N TRP A 486 -16.42 -8.89 6.87
CA TRP A 486 -16.97 -10.18 6.45
C TRP A 486 -16.49 -10.61 5.07
N LEU A 487 -16.41 -9.70 4.10
CA LEU A 487 -16.01 -10.05 2.73
C LEU A 487 -14.51 -10.33 2.60
N VAL A 488 -13.66 -9.55 3.26
CA VAL A 488 -12.22 -9.50 2.95
C VAL A 488 -11.29 -9.88 4.10
N THR A 489 -11.81 -10.31 5.25
CA THR A 489 -10.99 -10.89 6.33
C THR A 489 -10.68 -12.36 6.03
N PRO A 490 -9.39 -12.76 6.01
CA PRO A 490 -9.01 -14.16 5.87
C PRO A 490 -9.26 -14.94 7.16
N SER A 491 -9.28 -16.27 7.05
CA SER A 491 -9.10 -17.12 8.22
C SER A 491 -7.71 -16.89 8.84
N ARG A 492 -7.61 -17.12 10.15
CA ARG A 492 -6.34 -17.10 10.88
C ARG A 492 -5.25 -17.93 10.19
N LYS A 493 -5.62 -19.14 9.73
CA LYS A 493 -4.70 -20.05 9.03
C LYS A 493 -4.17 -19.44 7.73
N ARG A 494 -5.04 -18.77 6.96
CA ARG A 494 -4.64 -18.12 5.71
C ARG A 494 -3.75 -16.91 5.96
N ALA A 495 -4.10 -16.05 6.92
CA ALA A 495 -3.29 -14.89 7.30
C ALA A 495 -1.83 -15.28 7.59
N LEU A 496 -1.62 -16.22 8.51
CA LEU A 496 -0.28 -16.67 8.90
C LEU A 496 0.51 -17.31 7.75
N ARG A 497 -0.16 -18.02 6.84
CA ARG A 497 0.51 -18.57 5.65
C ARG A 497 0.96 -17.46 4.70
N LEU A 498 0.16 -16.41 4.53
CA LEU A 498 0.52 -15.25 3.70
C LEU A 498 1.67 -14.47 4.34
N ASP A 499 1.62 -14.28 5.66
CA ASP A 499 2.70 -13.61 6.40
C ASP A 499 4.02 -14.40 6.31
N LYS A 500 3.97 -15.72 6.45
CA LYS A 500 5.15 -16.59 6.24
C LYS A 500 5.68 -16.53 4.80
N ALA A 501 4.80 -16.45 3.81
CA ALA A 501 5.18 -16.31 2.40
C ALA A 501 5.92 -14.99 2.17
N TYR A 502 5.40 -13.91 2.73
CA TYR A 502 6.04 -12.60 2.65
C TYR A 502 7.33 -12.53 3.44
N TRP A 503 7.40 -13.14 4.62
CA TRP A 503 8.65 -13.21 5.37
C TRP A 503 9.74 -14.00 4.61
N ALA A 504 9.39 -15.04 3.85
CA ALA A 504 10.33 -15.72 2.97
C ALA A 504 10.87 -14.78 1.87
N LEU A 505 9.99 -14.00 1.22
CA LEU A 505 10.37 -12.97 0.26
C LEU A 505 11.32 -11.92 0.87
N VAL A 506 11.05 -11.47 2.11
CA VAL A 506 11.93 -10.56 2.85
C VAL A 506 13.32 -11.18 3.03
N ARG A 507 13.42 -12.47 3.34
CA ARG A 507 14.74 -13.14 3.48
C ARG A 507 15.48 -13.29 2.17
N GLU A 508 14.75 -13.48 1.07
CA GLU A 508 15.30 -13.58 -0.28
C GLU A 508 15.79 -12.23 -0.83
N GLN A 509 15.22 -11.11 -0.34
CA GLN A 509 15.48 -9.76 -0.85
C GLN A 509 15.26 -9.64 -2.37
N SER A 510 14.25 -10.34 -2.88
CA SER A 510 13.94 -10.44 -4.31
C SER A 510 12.77 -9.55 -4.73
N PHE A 511 12.50 -8.43 -4.04
CA PHE A 511 11.33 -7.58 -4.29
C PHE A 511 11.25 -6.99 -5.72
N THR A 512 12.38 -6.86 -6.41
CA THR A 512 12.43 -6.44 -7.83
C THR A 512 11.78 -7.46 -8.76
N LEU A 513 11.64 -8.71 -8.31
CA LEU A 513 10.96 -9.78 -9.03
C LEU A 513 9.46 -9.91 -8.66
N GLY A 514 8.92 -8.92 -7.93
CA GLY A 514 7.51 -8.84 -7.53
C GLY A 514 7.32 -9.00 -6.03
N ARG A 515 6.28 -8.34 -5.49
CA ARG A 515 6.00 -8.30 -4.03
C ARG A 515 4.75 -9.06 -3.63
N ASP A 516 3.99 -9.53 -4.61
CA ASP A 516 2.74 -10.25 -4.41
C ASP A 516 3.03 -11.66 -3.90
N THR A 517 2.60 -11.94 -2.67
CA THR A 517 2.88 -13.21 -2.03
C THR A 517 1.67 -14.12 -2.09
N LEU A 518 1.65 -14.96 -3.12
CA LEU A 518 0.65 -16.00 -3.30
C LEU A 518 1.06 -17.27 -2.54
N LEU A 519 0.06 -18.06 -2.11
CA LEU A 519 0.30 -19.32 -1.39
C LEU A 519 0.67 -20.49 -2.30
N ALA A 520 0.51 -20.31 -3.60
CA ALA A 520 0.90 -21.22 -4.67
C ALA A 520 1.02 -20.42 -5.98
N PRO A 521 1.83 -20.89 -6.95
CA PRO A 521 1.87 -20.29 -8.28
C PRO A 521 0.47 -20.19 -8.93
N PRO A 522 0.06 -19.03 -9.44
CA PRO A 522 -1.26 -18.84 -10.02
C PRO A 522 -1.32 -19.45 -11.43
N THR A 523 -2.49 -19.97 -11.79
CA THR A 523 -2.75 -20.52 -13.14
C THR A 523 -3.10 -19.45 -14.16
N ASN A 524 -3.76 -18.38 -13.69
CA ASN A 524 -4.33 -17.30 -14.49
C ASN A 524 -3.38 -16.13 -14.71
N VAL A 525 -2.08 -16.40 -14.85
CA VAL A 525 -1.07 -15.36 -15.13
C VAL A 525 -0.20 -15.80 -16.29
N HIS A 526 0.04 -14.87 -17.20
CA HIS A 526 0.95 -15.02 -18.33
C HIS A 526 2.41 -14.97 -17.84
N ARG A 527 3.23 -15.94 -18.27
CA ARG A 527 4.70 -15.84 -18.15
C ARG A 527 5.30 -14.97 -19.25
N SER A 528 4.64 -14.96 -20.39
CA SER A 528 4.87 -14.06 -21.52
C SER A 528 3.52 -13.73 -22.13
N VAL A 529 3.42 -12.53 -22.67
CA VAL A 529 2.24 -11.98 -23.33
C VAL A 529 2.56 -11.82 -24.81
N GLU A 530 1.59 -12.14 -25.66
CA GLU A 530 1.58 -11.72 -27.05
C GLU A 530 0.61 -10.54 -27.14
N ASN A 531 1.04 -9.45 -27.76
CA ASN A 531 0.16 -8.30 -27.96
C ASN A 531 -1.02 -8.66 -28.88
N GLY A 532 -2.16 -8.03 -28.64
CA GLY A 532 -3.40 -8.33 -29.34
C GLY A 532 -4.57 -8.45 -28.38
N SER A 533 -5.70 -8.93 -28.89
CA SER A 533 -6.97 -8.90 -28.14
C SER A 533 -6.90 -9.68 -26.82
N THR A 534 -7.52 -9.11 -25.79
CA THR A 534 -7.83 -9.79 -24.51
C THR A 534 -9.15 -10.56 -24.56
N GLU A 535 -9.86 -10.52 -25.70
CA GLU A 535 -11.21 -11.04 -25.96
C GLU A 535 -12.32 -10.38 -25.11
N LEU A 536 -12.00 -9.39 -24.27
CA LEU A 536 -12.97 -8.74 -23.39
C LEU A 536 -14.01 -7.92 -24.14
N GLU A 537 -13.60 -7.22 -25.21
CA GLU A 537 -14.53 -6.45 -26.04
C GLU A 537 -15.52 -7.38 -26.77
N ALA A 538 -15.02 -8.45 -27.40
CA ALA A 538 -15.84 -9.42 -28.14
C ALA A 538 -16.88 -10.14 -27.26
N THR A 539 -16.64 -10.19 -25.95
CA THR A 539 -17.51 -10.83 -24.97
C THR A 539 -18.37 -9.84 -24.17
N GLY A 540 -18.32 -8.54 -24.49
CA GLY A 540 -19.07 -7.50 -23.81
C GLY A 540 -18.62 -7.25 -22.36
N ARG A 541 -17.36 -7.55 -22.05
CA ARG A 541 -16.73 -7.40 -20.72
C ARG A 541 -15.72 -6.25 -20.66
N LEU A 542 -15.80 -5.28 -21.57
CA LEU A 542 -15.09 -4.01 -21.47
C LEU A 542 -15.95 -3.02 -20.67
N TYR A 543 -15.37 -2.41 -19.63
CA TYR A 543 -16.11 -1.57 -18.70
C TYR A 543 -15.49 -0.17 -18.58
N THR A 544 -16.27 0.87 -18.83
CA THR A 544 -15.82 2.29 -18.79
C THR A 544 -16.38 3.06 -17.60
N ASP A 545 -17.15 2.38 -16.76
CA ASP A 545 -17.92 2.93 -15.65
C ASP A 545 -17.19 2.89 -14.30
N GLY A 546 -15.98 2.31 -14.24
CA GLY A 546 -15.17 2.27 -13.02
C GLY A 546 -14.87 3.66 -12.45
N ARG A 547 -15.10 3.86 -11.16
CA ARG A 547 -14.81 5.13 -10.45
C ARG A 547 -14.13 4.85 -9.12
N LEU A 548 -13.15 5.70 -8.77
CA LEU A 548 -12.55 5.66 -7.42
C LEU A 548 -13.55 6.11 -6.35
N HIS A 549 -14.37 7.10 -6.71
CA HIS A 549 -15.40 7.69 -5.86
C HIS A 549 -16.48 6.65 -5.52
N LEU A 550 -16.95 6.70 -4.27
CA LEU A 550 -17.95 5.77 -3.74
C LEU A 550 -19.27 6.51 -3.47
N ALA A 551 -20.39 5.85 -3.76
CA ALA A 551 -21.73 6.34 -3.45
C ALA A 551 -22.06 6.01 -1.98
N TRP A 552 -21.48 6.79 -1.07
CA TRP A 552 -21.72 6.65 0.37
C TRP A 552 -23.10 7.16 0.82
N GLU A 553 -23.67 8.10 0.07
CA GLU A 553 -24.89 8.84 0.40
C GLU A 553 -25.85 8.87 -0.78
#